data_AF-A0A6P7FHG5-F1
#
_entry.id   AF-A0A6P7FHG5-F1
#
_cell.length_a   1.000
_cell.length_b   1.000
_cell.length_c   1.000
_cell.angle_alpha   90.00
_cell.angle_beta   90.00
_cell.angle_gamma   90.00
#
_symmetry.space_group_name_H-M   'P 1'
#
loop_
_entity.id
_entity.type
_entity.pdbx_description
1 polymer ?
#
loop_
_entity_poly.entity_id
_entity_poly.type
_entity_poly.pdbx_seq_one_letter_code
_entity_poly.pdbx_strand_id
1 'polypeptide(L)'
;MGESIENLKKEFEDGLNKLYVETSSRSTLLLESDYKKLIYEVKEAQELRRFGKGLSSKQYRRLNRYEVLNIGENEHLIAKRQTNEEEIKFFVYREQLFDIVHTAHINIGHKSERGMEHELKKKYANITREIINLYLSKCQFCQLKKKNPKKGLVVKPIISKYMDCRCQCI
;
A
#
# COMPACT_ATOMS: atom_id res chain seq x y z
N MET A 1 11.09 -10.81 -21.62
CA MET A 1 10.50 -9.78 -20.73
C MET A 1 9.87 -10.36 -19.45
N GLY A 2 9.51 -11.65 -19.40
CA GLY A 2 8.96 -12.28 -18.17
C GLY A 2 9.96 -12.46 -17.02
N GLU A 3 11.21 -12.81 -17.31
CA GLU A 3 12.26 -13.02 -16.29
C GLU A 3 12.50 -11.80 -15.39
N SER A 4 12.31 -10.58 -15.90
CA SER A 4 12.53 -9.36 -15.12
C SER A 4 11.46 -9.12 -14.04
N ILE A 5 10.22 -9.58 -14.28
CA ILE A 5 9.11 -9.40 -13.33
C ILE A 5 9.14 -10.49 -12.27
N GLU A 6 9.46 -11.73 -12.66
CA GLU A 6 9.59 -12.84 -11.71
C GLU A 6 10.74 -12.63 -10.73
N ASN A 7 11.88 -12.09 -11.21
CA ASN A 7 12.99 -11.73 -10.32
C ASN A 7 12.60 -10.58 -9.38
N LEU A 8 11.86 -9.58 -9.88
CA LEU A 8 11.34 -8.49 -9.05
C LEU A 8 10.39 -9.02 -7.96
N LYS A 9 9.54 -9.99 -8.31
CA LYS A 9 8.62 -10.66 -7.38
C LYS A 9 9.38 -11.40 -6.29
N LYS A 10 10.36 -12.24 -6.66
CA LYS A 10 11.20 -12.96 -5.71
C LYS A 10 11.92 -12.02 -4.74
N GLU A 11 12.59 -10.99 -5.27
CA GLU A 11 13.30 -10.02 -4.43
C GLU A 11 12.37 -9.27 -3.46
N PHE A 12 11.15 -9.00 -3.90
CA PHE A 12 10.13 -8.36 -3.07
C PHE A 12 9.61 -9.30 -1.98
N GLU A 13 9.32 -10.54 -2.32
CA GLU A 13 8.90 -11.58 -1.38
C GLU A 13 9.97 -11.87 -0.32
N ASP A 14 11.24 -11.93 -0.72
CA ASP A 14 12.37 -12.06 0.20
C ASP A 14 12.45 -10.87 1.17
N GLY A 15 12.23 -9.66 0.65
CA GLY A 15 12.15 -8.45 1.48
C GLY A 15 10.98 -8.46 2.45
N LEU A 16 9.80 -8.95 2.02
CA LEU A 16 8.64 -9.12 2.88
C LEU A 16 8.87 -10.15 3.98
N ASN A 17 9.55 -11.25 3.66
CA ASN A 17 9.90 -12.29 4.64
C ASN A 17 10.85 -11.75 5.71
N LYS A 18 11.83 -10.92 5.33
CA LYS A 18 12.70 -10.23 6.29
C LYS A 18 11.91 -9.29 7.20
N LEU A 19 11.06 -8.44 6.62
CA LEU A 19 10.17 -7.55 7.39
C LEU A 19 9.26 -8.33 8.34
N TYR A 20 8.74 -9.47 7.92
CA TYR A 20 7.89 -10.33 8.75
C TYR A 20 8.63 -10.92 9.96
N VAL A 21 9.92 -11.24 9.81
CA VAL A 21 10.76 -11.76 10.90
C VAL A 21 11.19 -10.65 11.85
N GLU A 22 11.57 -9.49 11.31
CA GLU A 22 12.13 -8.37 12.07
C GLU A 22 11.07 -7.56 12.83
N THR A 23 9.85 -7.45 12.28
CA THR A 23 8.80 -6.63 12.88
C THR A 23 7.84 -7.46 13.74
N SER A 24 7.47 -6.93 14.91
CA SER A 24 6.35 -7.44 15.72
C SER A 24 4.98 -7.18 15.04
N SER A 25 4.99 -6.59 13.84
CA SER A 25 3.85 -6.20 13.01
C SER A 25 3.18 -7.38 12.29
N ARG A 26 3.10 -8.56 12.92
CA ARG A 26 2.38 -9.74 12.37
C ARG A 26 0.92 -9.45 12.01
N SER A 27 0.36 -8.37 12.56
CA SER A 27 -1.03 -7.96 12.31
C SER A 27 -1.29 -7.33 10.93
N THR A 28 -0.26 -6.90 10.20
CA THR A 28 -0.41 -6.29 8.86
C THR A 28 -0.11 -7.29 7.74
N LEU A 29 0.89 -8.14 7.93
CA LEU A 29 1.35 -9.16 6.97
C LEU A 29 0.69 -10.51 7.25
N LEU A 30 -0.57 -10.65 6.82
CA LEU A 30 -1.34 -11.89 6.96
C LEU A 30 -0.85 -12.97 6.00
N LEU A 31 -0.66 -14.19 6.53
CA LEU A 31 -0.53 -15.40 5.72
C LEU A 31 -1.92 -15.80 5.20
N GLU A 32 -1.97 -16.54 4.10
CA GLU A 32 -3.24 -17.03 3.54
C GLU A 32 -4.02 -17.90 4.55
N SER A 33 -3.31 -18.75 5.29
CA SER A 33 -3.88 -19.59 6.33
C SER A 33 -4.51 -18.78 7.47
N ASP A 34 -3.83 -17.72 7.92
CA ASP A 34 -4.34 -16.84 8.97
C ASP A 34 -5.49 -15.96 8.47
N TYR A 35 -5.46 -15.55 7.21
CA TYR A 35 -6.55 -14.84 6.56
C TYR A 35 -7.84 -15.67 6.53
N LYS A 36 -7.74 -16.94 6.10
CA LYS A 36 -8.87 -17.87 6.09
C LYS A 36 -9.40 -18.16 7.50
N LYS A 37 -8.52 -18.34 8.48
CA LYS A 37 -8.90 -18.46 9.90
C LYS A 37 -9.66 -17.23 10.40
N LEU A 38 -9.22 -16.03 10.05
CA LEU A 38 -9.91 -14.79 10.44
C LEU A 38 -11.31 -14.70 9.85
N ILE A 39 -11.50 -15.08 8.58
CA ILE A 39 -12.83 -15.12 7.95
C ILE A 39 -13.75 -16.07 8.72
N TYR A 40 -13.25 -17.26 9.05
CA TYR A 40 -14.00 -18.24 9.85
C TYR A 40 -14.37 -17.68 11.24
N GLU A 41 -13.40 -17.12 11.98
CA GLU A 41 -13.64 -16.51 13.30
C GLU A 41 -14.69 -15.39 13.25
N VAL A 42 -14.66 -14.56 12.18
CA VAL A 42 -15.60 -13.45 12.02
C VAL A 42 -17.01 -13.98 11.72
N LYS A 43 -17.14 -14.97 10.85
CA LYS A 43 -18.44 -15.60 10.54
C LYS A 43 -19.06 -16.27 11.76
N GLU A 44 -18.27 -17.06 12.48
CA GLU A 44 -18.71 -17.69 13.73
C GLU A 44 -19.20 -16.63 14.73
N ALA A 45 -18.43 -15.54 14.91
CA ALA A 45 -18.84 -14.44 15.78
C ALA A 45 -20.12 -13.73 15.29
N GLN A 46 -20.30 -13.59 13.97
CA GLN A 46 -21.51 -13.01 13.38
C GLN A 46 -22.73 -13.91 13.65
N GLU A 47 -22.59 -15.22 13.50
CA GLU A 47 -23.66 -16.19 13.78
C GLU A 47 -24.03 -16.19 15.27
N LEU A 48 -23.04 -16.26 16.17
CA LEU A 48 -23.29 -16.19 17.61
C LEU A 48 -24.05 -14.93 18.00
N ARG A 49 -23.71 -13.79 17.38
CA ARG A 49 -24.44 -12.53 17.57
C ARG A 49 -25.88 -12.59 17.05
N ARG A 50 -26.11 -13.23 15.88
CA ARG A 50 -27.46 -13.42 15.32
C ARG A 50 -28.34 -14.30 16.20
N PHE A 51 -27.76 -15.34 16.78
CA PHE A 51 -28.47 -16.25 17.70
C PHE A 51 -28.61 -15.71 19.13
N GLY A 52 -28.17 -14.47 19.41
CA GLY A 52 -28.28 -13.86 20.74
C GLY A 52 -27.40 -14.52 21.81
N LYS A 53 -26.38 -15.30 21.42
CA LYS A 53 -25.44 -15.94 22.34
C LYS A 53 -24.41 -14.93 22.85
N GLY A 54 -23.92 -15.13 24.07
CA GLY A 54 -22.84 -14.32 24.63
C GLY A 54 -21.56 -14.44 23.79
N LEU A 55 -20.93 -13.31 23.48
CA LEU A 55 -19.67 -13.27 22.74
C LEU A 55 -18.49 -13.06 23.69
N SER A 56 -17.38 -13.72 23.38
CA SER A 56 -16.09 -13.47 24.03
C SER A 56 -15.54 -12.09 23.65
N SER A 57 -14.72 -11.49 24.54
CA SER A 57 -13.97 -10.26 24.26
C SER A 57 -13.10 -10.34 22.99
N LYS A 58 -12.64 -11.54 22.61
CA LYS A 58 -11.93 -11.75 21.32
C LYS A 58 -12.88 -11.58 20.14
N GLN A 59 -14.05 -12.21 20.19
CA GLN A 59 -15.05 -12.15 19.12
C GLN A 59 -15.60 -10.73 18.95
N TYR A 60 -15.87 -10.01 20.03
CA TYR A 60 -16.23 -8.58 19.97
C TYR A 60 -15.15 -7.74 19.27
N ARG A 61 -13.88 -7.93 19.62
CA ARG A 61 -12.77 -7.24 18.94
C ARG A 61 -12.71 -7.56 17.44
N ARG A 62 -12.95 -8.81 17.05
CA ARG A 62 -13.03 -9.21 15.63
C ARG A 62 -14.17 -8.51 14.91
N LEU A 63 -15.38 -8.55 15.46
CA LEU A 63 -16.57 -7.90 14.90
C LEU A 63 -16.51 -6.37 14.86
N ASN A 64 -15.63 -5.76 15.65
CA ASN A 64 -15.40 -4.31 15.62
C ASN A 64 -14.35 -3.91 14.58
N ARG A 65 -13.45 -4.80 14.20
CA ARG A 65 -12.38 -4.51 13.25
C ARG A 65 -12.67 -5.00 11.84
N TYR A 66 -13.33 -6.15 11.73
CA TYR A 66 -13.50 -6.89 10.49
C TYR A 66 -14.98 -7.12 10.17
N GLU A 67 -15.26 -7.17 8.88
CA GLU A 67 -16.51 -7.58 8.28
C GLU A 67 -16.17 -8.48 7.08
N VAL A 68 -17.03 -9.44 6.76
CA VAL A 68 -16.84 -10.35 5.61
C VAL A 68 -17.80 -9.93 4.51
N LEU A 69 -17.25 -9.71 3.32
CA LEU A 69 -17.99 -9.36 2.12
C LEU A 69 -17.85 -10.49 1.10
N ASN A 70 -18.98 -11.00 0.61
CA ASN A 70 -19.00 -12.01 -0.43
C ASN A 70 -19.11 -11.32 -1.79
N ILE A 71 -18.12 -11.53 -2.65
CA ILE A 71 -18.11 -11.03 -4.03
C ILE A 71 -18.11 -12.25 -4.96
N GLY A 72 -19.27 -12.56 -5.52
CA GLY A 72 -19.47 -13.79 -6.28
C GLY A 72 -19.31 -15.01 -5.37
N GLU A 73 -18.38 -15.91 -5.73
CA GLU A 73 -18.05 -17.13 -4.96
C GLU A 73 -16.92 -16.90 -3.94
N ASN A 74 -16.26 -15.74 -3.98
CA ASN A 74 -15.10 -15.46 -3.13
C ASN A 74 -15.45 -14.60 -1.92
N GLU A 75 -14.82 -14.92 -0.79
CA GLU A 75 -15.02 -14.25 0.48
C GLU A 75 -13.86 -13.32 0.77
N HIS A 76 -14.17 -12.04 0.99
CA HIS A 76 -13.18 -11.01 1.24
C HIS A 76 -13.35 -10.43 2.64
N LEU A 77 -12.24 -10.39 3.37
CA LEU A 77 -12.15 -9.70 4.64
C LEU A 77 -12.02 -8.19 4.39
N ILE A 78 -12.94 -7.40 4.94
CA ILE A 78 -12.95 -5.94 4.84
C ILE A 78 -12.86 -5.30 6.23
N ALA A 79 -12.43 -4.04 6.27
CA ALA A 79 -12.53 -3.24 7.48
C ALA A 79 -14.01 -2.93 7.77
N LYS A 80 -14.39 -3.02 9.04
CA LYS A 80 -15.75 -2.66 9.45
C LYS A 80 -16.03 -1.20 9.08
N ARG A 81 -17.15 -0.98 8.40
CA ARG A 81 -17.66 0.34 8.06
C ARG A 81 -18.51 0.90 9.20
N GLN A 82 -18.37 2.19 9.50
CA GLN A 82 -19.29 2.86 10.42
C GLN A 82 -20.51 3.40 9.69
N THR A 83 -20.29 3.89 8.46
CA THR A 83 -21.33 4.44 7.58
C THR A 83 -21.34 3.74 6.21
N ASN A 84 -22.49 3.70 5.55
CA ASN A 84 -22.62 3.08 4.22
C ASN A 84 -21.89 3.86 3.11
N GLU A 85 -21.52 5.12 3.37
CA GLU A 85 -20.82 6.01 2.44
C GLU A 85 -19.29 5.82 2.49
N GLU A 86 -18.77 5.12 3.50
CA GLU A 86 -17.34 4.84 3.61
C GLU A 86 -16.84 3.91 2.51
N GLU A 87 -15.70 4.27 1.92
CA GLU A 87 -14.99 3.42 0.97
C GLU A 87 -14.65 2.05 1.59
N ILE A 88 -14.97 0.99 0.86
CA ILE A 88 -14.69 -0.39 1.29
C ILE A 88 -13.17 -0.61 1.22
N LYS A 89 -12.58 -0.94 2.38
CA LYS A 89 -11.15 -1.25 2.49
C LYS A 89 -10.95 -2.74 2.68
N PHE A 90 -10.28 -3.35 1.72
CA PHE A 90 -9.96 -4.78 1.71
C PHE A 90 -8.71 -5.09 2.53
N PHE A 91 -8.70 -6.26 3.16
CA PHE A 91 -7.49 -6.89 3.68
C PHE A 91 -6.93 -7.86 2.66
N VAL A 92 -5.61 -7.85 2.51
CA VAL A 92 -4.86 -8.64 1.53
C VAL A 92 -3.89 -9.55 2.26
N TYR A 93 -3.71 -10.78 1.79
CA TYR A 93 -2.66 -11.67 2.29
C TYR A 93 -1.35 -11.51 1.49
N ARG A 94 -0.25 -11.96 2.07
CA ARG A 94 1.13 -11.70 1.59
C ARG A 94 1.33 -11.92 0.09
N GLU A 95 0.89 -13.06 -0.43
CA GLU A 95 1.14 -13.49 -1.80
C GLU A 95 0.46 -12.56 -2.83
N GLN A 96 -0.67 -11.96 -2.49
CA GLN A 96 -1.37 -10.99 -3.33
C GLN A 96 -0.78 -9.57 -3.26
N LEU A 97 0.07 -9.26 -2.28
CA LEU A 97 0.61 -7.90 -2.10
C LEU A 97 1.42 -7.46 -3.31
N PHE A 98 2.24 -8.36 -3.88
CA PHE A 98 3.08 -8.02 -5.03
C PHE A 98 2.23 -7.59 -6.21
N ASP A 99 1.24 -8.40 -6.60
CA ASP A 99 0.40 -8.14 -7.77
C ASP A 99 -0.39 -6.85 -7.61
N ILE A 100 -0.92 -6.58 -6.41
CA ILE A 100 -1.67 -5.35 -6.11
C ILE A 100 -0.77 -4.11 -6.17
N VAL A 101 0.40 -4.16 -5.55
CA VAL A 101 1.34 -3.03 -5.54
C VAL A 101 1.90 -2.79 -6.95
N HIS A 102 2.22 -3.86 -7.68
CA HIS A 102 2.72 -3.81 -9.05
C HIS A 102 1.70 -3.20 -10.02
N THR A 103 0.46 -3.70 -9.99
CA THR A 103 -0.62 -3.17 -10.84
C THR A 103 -0.93 -1.72 -10.50
N ALA A 104 -1.05 -1.37 -9.22
CA ALA A 104 -1.22 0.01 -8.80
C ALA A 104 -0.05 0.89 -9.27
N HIS A 105 1.19 0.41 -9.15
CA HIS A 105 2.35 1.17 -9.58
C HIS A 105 2.36 1.49 -11.08
N ILE A 106 1.98 0.51 -11.91
CA ILE A 106 1.88 0.67 -13.36
C ILE A 106 0.73 1.61 -13.71
N ASN A 107 -0.45 1.39 -13.15
CA ASN A 107 -1.66 2.19 -13.43
C ASN A 107 -1.46 3.68 -13.14
N ILE A 108 -0.68 3.98 -12.10
CA ILE A 108 -0.41 5.34 -11.66
C ILE A 108 0.71 6.00 -12.48
N GLY A 109 1.50 5.21 -13.23
CA GLY A 109 2.59 5.70 -14.06
C GLY A 109 3.84 6.08 -13.26
N HIS A 110 4.31 5.18 -12.39
CA HIS A 110 5.54 5.39 -11.61
C HIS A 110 5.55 6.68 -10.76
N LYS A 111 4.40 7.07 -10.17
CA LYS A 111 4.35 8.20 -9.22
C LYS A 111 5.18 7.93 -7.96
N SER A 112 5.39 8.99 -7.18
CA SER A 112 6.08 8.96 -5.90
C SER A 112 5.35 8.08 -4.87
N GLU A 113 6.08 7.71 -3.81
CA GLU A 113 5.58 6.98 -2.64
C GLU A 113 4.25 7.53 -2.13
N ARG A 114 4.15 8.86 -1.93
CA ARG A 114 2.92 9.51 -1.45
C ARG A 114 1.73 9.32 -2.39
N GLY A 115 1.99 9.29 -3.71
CA GLY A 115 0.94 9.04 -4.70
C GLY A 115 0.42 7.61 -4.61
N MET A 116 1.32 6.64 -4.46
CA MET A 116 0.96 5.24 -4.29
C MET A 116 0.24 5.00 -2.95
N GLU A 117 0.71 5.60 -1.86
CA GLU A 117 0.06 5.50 -0.55
C GLU A 117 -1.39 6.02 -0.60
N HIS A 118 -1.62 7.15 -1.26
CA HIS A 118 -2.95 7.73 -1.37
C HIS A 118 -3.92 6.82 -2.13
N GLU A 119 -3.48 6.18 -3.22
CA GLU A 119 -4.33 5.30 -3.99
C GLU A 119 -4.57 3.94 -3.32
N LEU A 120 -3.53 3.35 -2.72
CA LEU A 120 -3.66 2.07 -2.03
C LEU A 120 -4.49 2.19 -0.75
N LYS A 121 -4.38 3.30 0.00
CA LYS A 121 -5.12 3.50 1.26
C LYS A 121 -6.63 3.68 1.07
N LYS A 122 -7.08 4.05 -0.12
CA LYS A 122 -8.51 4.08 -0.48
C LYS A 122 -9.10 2.68 -0.54
N LYS A 123 -8.37 1.74 -1.14
CA LYS A 123 -8.84 0.38 -1.43
C LYS A 123 -8.42 -0.66 -0.38
N TYR A 124 -7.31 -0.47 0.30
CA TYR A 124 -6.70 -1.49 1.16
C TYR A 124 -6.38 -0.96 2.56
N ALA A 125 -6.65 -1.79 3.57
CA ALA A 125 -6.47 -1.43 4.98
C ALA A 125 -5.07 -1.76 5.53
N ASN A 126 -4.41 -2.79 5.00
CA ASN A 126 -3.19 -3.37 5.61
C ASN A 126 -1.89 -3.07 4.86
N ILE A 127 -1.93 -2.35 3.74
CA ILE A 127 -0.72 -1.97 3.00
C ILE A 127 -0.07 -0.76 3.68
N THR A 128 1.13 -0.95 4.24
CA THR A 128 1.91 0.09 4.91
C THR A 128 2.89 0.78 3.97
N ARG A 129 3.40 1.95 4.39
CA ARG A 129 4.46 2.68 3.67
C ARG A 129 5.73 1.85 3.50
N GLU A 130 6.04 0.99 4.47
CA GLU A 130 7.22 0.11 4.43
C GLU A 130 7.14 -0.85 3.23
N ILE A 131 5.97 -1.45 3.00
CA ILE A 131 5.73 -2.36 1.87
C ILE A 131 5.88 -1.61 0.54
N ILE A 132 5.32 -0.40 0.45
CA ILE A 132 5.43 0.48 -0.73
C ILE A 132 6.90 0.84 -1.01
N ASN A 133 7.64 1.23 0.03
CA ASN A 133 9.04 1.61 -0.08
C ASN A 133 9.93 0.43 -0.47
N LEU A 134 9.65 -0.75 0.07
CA LEU A 134 10.32 -1.98 -0.34
C LEU A 134 10.15 -2.18 -1.85
N TYR A 135 8.92 -2.10 -2.36
CA TYR A 135 8.66 -2.25 -3.80
C TYR A 135 9.36 -1.16 -4.65
N LEU A 136 9.23 0.11 -4.26
CA LEU A 136 9.86 1.23 -4.97
C LEU A 136 11.38 1.16 -4.96
N SER A 137 11.98 0.56 -3.92
CA SER A 137 13.41 0.33 -3.85
C SER A 137 13.88 -0.68 -4.89
N LYS A 138 13.00 -1.54 -5.42
CA LYS A 138 13.32 -2.58 -6.40
C LYS A 138 12.95 -2.21 -7.84
N CYS A 139 12.05 -1.25 -8.03
CA CYS A 139 11.68 -0.79 -9.37
C CYS A 139 12.84 -0.04 -10.06
N GLN A 140 13.32 -0.56 -11.19
CA GLN A 140 14.41 0.03 -11.98
C GLN A 140 14.13 1.47 -12.42
N PHE A 141 12.93 1.75 -12.97
CA PHE A 141 12.56 3.09 -13.42
C PHE A 141 12.57 4.11 -12.28
N CYS A 142 12.06 3.73 -11.10
CA CYS A 142 12.06 4.59 -9.92
C CYS A 142 13.47 4.81 -9.37
N GLN A 143 14.32 3.78 -9.38
CA GLN A 143 15.72 3.91 -8.99
C GLN A 143 16.48 4.87 -9.91
N LEU A 144 16.31 4.76 -11.23
CA LEU A 144 16.96 5.65 -12.21
C LEU A 144 16.54 7.12 -12.00
N LYS A 145 15.25 7.36 -11.74
CA LYS A 145 14.72 8.70 -11.43
C LYS A 145 15.29 9.27 -10.12
N LYS A 146 15.54 8.43 -9.11
CA LYS A 146 16.19 8.84 -7.85
C LYS A 146 17.67 9.18 -8.05
N LYS A 147 18.40 8.41 -8.86
CA LYS A 147 19.83 8.63 -9.15
C LYS A 147 20.08 9.89 -9.98
N ASN A 148 19.14 10.28 -10.83
CA ASN A 148 19.20 11.48 -11.65
C ASN A 148 18.17 12.52 -11.17
N PRO A 149 18.38 13.18 -10.01
CA PRO A 149 17.53 14.29 -9.63
C PRO A 149 17.62 15.34 -10.74
N LYS A 150 16.47 15.88 -11.17
CA LYS A 150 16.44 17.07 -12.04
C LYS A 150 17.08 18.21 -11.26
N LYS A 151 18.40 18.31 -11.29
CA LYS A 151 19.12 19.53 -10.94
C LYS A 151 18.60 20.54 -11.93
N GLY A 152 17.72 21.44 -11.50
CA GLY A 152 17.36 22.59 -12.31
C GLY A 152 18.67 23.18 -12.81
N LEU A 153 18.75 23.48 -14.10
CA LEU A 153 19.86 24.25 -14.63
C LEU A 153 19.75 25.62 -13.96
N VAL A 154 20.41 25.78 -12.82
CA VAL A 154 20.54 27.08 -12.17
C VAL A 154 21.56 27.83 -13.01
N VAL A 155 21.06 28.44 -14.08
CA VAL A 155 21.83 29.43 -14.82
C VAL A 155 21.99 30.58 -13.84
N LYS A 156 23.18 30.72 -13.24
CA LYS A 156 23.55 31.98 -12.59
C LYS A 156 23.41 33.05 -13.68
N PRO A 157 22.59 34.09 -13.49
CA PRO A 157 22.55 35.19 -14.43
C PRO A 157 23.98 35.69 -14.61
N ILE A 158 24.39 35.92 -15.86
CA ILE A 158 25.65 36.63 -16.11
C ILE A 158 25.38 38.08 -15.72
N ILE A 159 25.61 38.41 -14.46
CA ILE A 159 25.58 39.78 -13.96
C ILE A 159 26.88 40.42 -14.48
N SER A 160 26.84 40.92 -15.71
CA SER A 160 27.91 41.79 -16.20
C SER A 160 27.81 43.12 -15.46
N LYS A 161 28.94 43.61 -14.93
CA LYS A 161 29.02 44.90 -14.21
C LYS A 161 28.64 46.12 -15.07
N TYR A 162 28.42 45.92 -16.37
CA TYR A 162 28.20 46.99 -17.35
C TYR A 162 26.75 47.08 -17.85
N MET A 163 25.84 46.23 -17.37
CA MET A 163 24.44 46.22 -17.83
C MET A 163 23.50 47.15 -17.04
N ASP A 164 24.03 47.90 -16.05
CA ASP A 164 23.28 48.89 -15.26
C ASP A 164 23.47 50.34 -15.75
N CYS A 165 24.04 50.57 -16.93
CA CYS A 165 23.96 51.88 -17.58
C CYS A 165 22.58 52.06 -18.21
N ARG A 166 21.57 52.34 -17.38
CA ARG A 166 20.37 53.03 -17.85
C ARG A 166 20.79 54.45 -18.23
N CYS A 167 21.05 54.68 -19.50
CA CYS A 167 21.10 56.02 -20.07
C CYS A 167 19.74 56.68 -19.81
N GLN A 168 19.61 57.38 -18.68
CA GLN A 168 18.64 58.46 -18.56
C GLN A 168 19.26 59.65 -19.30
N CYS A 169 19.07 59.66 -20.61
CA CYS A 169 19.12 60.89 -21.38
C CYS A 169 17.69 61.41 -21.45
N ILE A 170 17.42 62.45 -20.67
CA ILE A 170 16.70 63.71 -20.99
C ILE A 170 16.57 64.47 -19.67
#